data_AF-A0A7C8D0F9-F1
#
_entry.id   AF-A0A7C8D0F9-F1
#
_cell.length_a   1.000
_cell.length_b   1.000
_cell.length_c   1.000
_cell.angle_alpha   90.00
_cell.angle_beta   90.00
_cell.angle_gamma   90.00
#
_symmetry.space_group_name_H-M   'P 1'
#
loop_
_entity.id
_entity.type
_entity.pdbx_description
1 polymer ?
#
loop_
_entity_poly.entity_id
_entity_poly.type
_entity_poly.pdbx_seq_one_letter_code
_entity_poly.pdbx_strand_id
1 'polypeptide(L)'
;MSQKILVVDDEDAIREEIIEYLTYKGYDCVSASGTGPALEALHGELDISVILTDLRMPGRNGLELISTAQSEIGRELEFIVLTGHGSQEVAIDALRLGAQDFIEKPVNLKHLLHVVQRSERLIQLKCAERLSRKSLVAEVESKTVEVRSLYNSLETAYEEALNLLADAAEYKDPETGAHIKRIGSYSRLMAMASGWPSARQSIIELAAPLHDVGKIGTPDTVLLKPGKLDTNEFMVMKQHTEIGHKILSRSSATVLRYADNIAWAHHERWDGSGYPRGLKGDEIP
;
A
#
# COMPACT_ATOMS: atom_id res chain seq x y z
N MET A 1 -16.71 8.63 -27.38
CA MET A 1 -16.06 9.33 -28.51
C MET A 1 -16.13 8.38 -29.69
N SER A 2 -16.52 8.87 -30.88
CA SER A 2 -16.44 8.07 -32.10
C SER A 2 -14.98 7.72 -32.33
N GLN A 3 -14.66 6.43 -32.49
CA GLN A 3 -13.30 5.97 -32.73
C GLN A 3 -13.06 5.94 -34.23
N LYS A 4 -11.97 6.55 -34.68
CA LYS A 4 -11.62 6.58 -36.10
C LYS A 4 -10.81 5.36 -36.50
N ILE A 5 -11.04 4.93 -37.73
CA ILE A 5 -10.28 3.87 -38.40
C ILE A 5 -9.34 4.52 -39.41
N LEU A 6 -8.04 4.27 -39.27
CA LEU A 6 -7.06 4.68 -40.28
C LEU A 6 -6.89 3.57 -41.30
N VAL A 7 -7.09 3.87 -42.58
CA VAL A 7 -6.90 2.94 -43.70
C VAL A 7 -5.66 3.35 -44.48
N VAL A 8 -4.66 2.48 -44.49
CA VAL A 8 -3.35 2.69 -45.10
C VAL A 8 -3.13 1.67 -46.22
N ASP A 9 -3.20 2.13 -47.46
CA ASP A 9 -2.98 1.31 -48.65
C ASP A 9 -2.54 2.23 -49.81
N ASP A 10 -1.54 1.84 -50.59
CA ASP A 10 -1.05 2.62 -51.73
C ASP A 10 -1.94 2.48 -52.97
N GLU A 11 -2.78 1.44 -53.03
CA GLU A 11 -3.77 1.26 -54.08
C GLU A 11 -5.05 2.06 -53.77
N ASP A 12 -5.21 3.20 -54.45
CA ASP A 12 -6.36 4.10 -54.28
C ASP A 12 -7.71 3.39 -54.37
N ALA A 13 -7.86 2.47 -55.32
CA ALA A 13 -9.11 1.72 -55.52
C ALA A 13 -9.48 0.85 -54.30
N ILE A 14 -8.51 0.15 -53.70
CA ILE A 14 -8.74 -0.71 -52.51
C ILE A 14 -9.05 0.17 -51.29
N ARG A 15 -8.28 1.26 -51.14
CA ARG A 15 -8.44 2.20 -50.03
C ARG A 15 -9.83 2.85 -50.06
N GLU A 16 -10.27 3.34 -51.22
CA GLU A 16 -11.59 3.92 -51.42
C GLU A 16 -12.71 2.91 -51.16
N GLU A 17 -12.60 1.68 -51.69
CA GLU A 17 -13.60 0.63 -51.47
C GLU A 17 -13.79 0.31 -49.98
N ILE A 18 -12.69 0.16 -49.22
CA ILE A 18 -12.75 -0.11 -47.78
C ILE A 18 -13.37 1.06 -47.02
N ILE A 19 -12.97 2.29 -47.34
CA ILE A 19 -13.48 3.50 -46.69
C ILE A 19 -14.97 3.68 -46.94
N GLU A 20 -15.42 3.55 -48.19
CA GLU A 20 -16.84 3.66 -48.54
C GLU A 20 -17.68 2.63 -47.77
N TYR A 21 -17.21 1.38 -47.72
CA TYR A 21 -17.90 0.32 -47.01
C TYR A 21 -17.97 0.56 -45.50
N LEU A 22 -16.85 0.93 -44.86
CA LEU A 22 -16.81 1.21 -43.43
C LEU A 22 -17.65 2.45 -43.07
N THR A 23 -17.59 3.50 -43.89
CA THR A 23 -18.42 4.69 -43.72
C THR A 23 -19.91 4.37 -43.83
N TYR A 24 -20.30 3.53 -44.80
CA TYR A 24 -21.67 3.01 -44.90
C TYR A 24 -22.11 2.21 -43.66
N LYS A 25 -21.17 1.55 -42.97
CA LYS A 25 -21.42 0.85 -41.69
C LYS A 25 -21.40 1.77 -40.46
N GLY A 26 -21.16 3.07 -40.64
CA GLY A 26 -21.20 4.07 -39.58
C GLY A 26 -19.85 4.35 -38.91
N TYR A 27 -18.74 3.96 -39.55
CA TYR A 27 -17.39 4.26 -39.06
C TYR A 27 -16.86 5.56 -39.64
N ASP A 28 -16.18 6.34 -38.81
CA ASP A 28 -15.38 7.48 -39.27
C ASP A 28 -14.01 6.97 -39.71
N CYS A 29 -13.64 7.24 -40.97
CA CYS A 29 -12.40 6.76 -41.55
C CYS A 29 -11.44 7.90 -41.89
N VAL A 30 -10.14 7.65 -41.69
CA VAL A 30 -9.04 8.50 -42.15
C VAL A 30 -8.23 7.69 -43.16
N SER A 31 -7.81 8.31 -44.25
CA SER A 31 -7.06 7.63 -45.32
C SER A 31 -5.60 8.06 -45.32
N ALA A 32 -4.69 7.12 -45.55
CA ALA A 32 -3.29 7.39 -45.84
C ALA A 32 -2.80 6.51 -47.00
N SER A 33 -1.95 7.06 -47.86
CA SER A 33 -1.38 6.33 -49.01
C SER A 33 -0.07 5.60 -48.68
N GLY A 34 0.39 5.66 -47.43
CA GLY A 34 1.64 5.02 -47.00
C GLY A 34 2.03 5.35 -45.56
N THR A 35 3.15 4.78 -45.11
CA THR A 35 3.63 4.88 -43.71
C THR A 35 3.85 6.31 -43.22
N GLY A 36 4.40 7.20 -44.04
CA GLY A 36 4.66 8.60 -43.64
C GLY A 36 3.37 9.37 -43.31
N PRO A 37 2.44 9.52 -44.27
CA PRO A 37 1.13 10.14 -44.02
C PRO A 37 0.33 9.44 -42.91
N ALA A 38 0.47 8.11 -42.76
CA ALA A 38 -0.18 7.38 -41.67
C ALA A 38 0.34 7.80 -40.29
N LEU A 39 1.67 7.94 -40.13
CA LEU A 39 2.26 8.44 -38.89
C LEU A 39 1.87 9.90 -38.63
N GLU A 40 1.82 10.75 -39.65
CA GLU A 40 1.34 12.14 -39.50
C GLU A 40 -0.12 12.18 -39.00
N ALA A 41 -1.00 11.35 -39.56
CA ALA A 41 -2.38 11.22 -39.10
C ALA A 41 -2.45 10.71 -37.65
N LEU A 42 -1.64 9.71 -37.29
CA LEU A 42 -1.59 9.19 -35.92
C LEU A 42 -1.08 10.21 -34.89
N HIS A 43 -0.24 11.17 -35.29
CA HIS A 43 0.18 12.27 -34.43
C HIS A 43 -0.87 13.39 -34.35
N GLY A 44 -1.56 13.68 -35.45
CA GLY A 44 -2.55 14.75 -35.53
C GLY A 44 -3.92 14.41 -34.91
N GLU A 45 -4.32 13.15 -34.96
CA GLU A 45 -5.69 12.72 -34.60
C GLU A 45 -5.72 11.73 -33.43
N LEU A 46 -6.11 12.23 -32.25
CA LEU A 46 -6.11 11.48 -30.98
C LEU A 46 -7.24 10.44 -30.83
N ASP A 47 -8.17 10.36 -31.80
CA ASP A 47 -9.30 9.44 -31.83
C ASP A 47 -9.12 8.22 -32.74
N ILE A 48 -8.02 8.15 -33.51
CA ILE A 48 -7.63 6.94 -34.25
C ILE A 48 -7.24 5.83 -33.26
N SER A 49 -7.82 4.65 -33.41
CA SER A 49 -7.52 3.50 -32.53
C SER A 49 -7.43 2.16 -33.25
N VAL A 50 -8.01 2.05 -34.44
CA VAL A 50 -7.86 0.88 -35.33
C VAL A 50 -7.15 1.34 -36.60
N ILE A 51 -6.13 0.59 -37.01
CA ILE A 51 -5.34 0.86 -38.21
C ILE A 51 -5.41 -0.35 -39.13
N LEU A 52 -5.95 -0.18 -40.32
CA LEU A 52 -5.85 -1.14 -41.42
C LEU A 52 -4.63 -0.77 -42.25
N THR A 53 -3.63 -1.64 -42.38
CA THR A 53 -2.42 -1.34 -43.15
C THR A 53 -2.08 -2.43 -44.13
N ASP A 54 -1.80 -2.09 -45.38
CA ASP A 54 -1.10 -2.99 -46.29
C ASP A 54 0.32 -3.28 -45.77
N LEU A 55 0.79 -4.51 -45.98
CA LEU A 55 2.18 -4.90 -45.73
C LEU A 55 3.14 -4.33 -46.75
N ARG A 56 2.74 -4.28 -48.03
CA ARG A 56 3.65 -3.97 -49.14
C ARG A 56 3.27 -2.66 -49.79
N MET A 57 3.92 -1.58 -49.38
CA MET A 57 3.78 -0.25 -49.99
C MET A 57 5.14 0.26 -50.51
N PRO A 58 5.18 1.12 -51.55
CA PRO A 58 6.41 1.72 -52.04
C PRO A 58 7.15 2.53 -50.96
N GLY A 59 8.46 2.28 -50.80
CA GLY A 59 9.33 3.02 -49.89
C GLY A 59 9.44 2.44 -48.48
N ARG A 60 8.34 2.51 -47.69
CA ARG A 60 8.26 2.01 -46.30
C ARG A 60 7.14 0.98 -46.17
N ASN A 61 7.37 -0.10 -45.41
CA ASN A 61 6.44 -1.23 -45.32
C ASN A 61 5.46 -1.11 -44.14
N GLY A 62 4.39 -1.91 -44.13
CA GLY A 62 3.40 -1.92 -43.04
C GLY A 62 3.96 -2.40 -41.69
N LEU A 63 5.01 -3.21 -41.69
CA LEU A 63 5.69 -3.66 -40.47
C LEU A 63 6.43 -2.50 -39.78
N GLU A 64 7.08 -1.63 -40.56
CA GLU A 64 7.73 -0.42 -40.08
C GLU A 64 6.70 0.50 -39.43
N LEU A 65 5.52 0.69 -40.05
CA LEU A 65 4.42 1.46 -39.48
C LEU A 65 4.02 0.94 -38.09
N ILE A 66 3.83 -0.38 -37.94
CA ILE A 66 3.48 -1.00 -36.65
C ILE A 66 4.57 -0.69 -35.61
N SER A 67 5.83 -0.97 -35.95
CA SER A 67 6.95 -0.80 -35.02
C SER A 67 7.17 0.66 -34.60
N THR A 68 7.13 1.59 -35.55
CA THR A 68 7.32 3.02 -35.31
C THR A 68 6.16 3.56 -34.48
N ALA A 69 4.92 3.29 -34.88
CA ALA A 69 3.75 3.77 -34.15
C ALA A 69 3.70 3.23 -32.72
N GLN A 70 4.03 1.96 -32.48
CA GLN A 70 4.10 1.43 -31.11
C GLN A 70 5.17 2.09 -30.24
N SER A 71 6.28 2.54 -30.83
CA SER A 71 7.37 3.20 -30.11
C SER A 71 7.12 4.69 -29.86
N GLU A 72 6.47 5.37 -30.80
CA GLU A 72 6.29 6.83 -30.79
C GLU A 72 4.92 7.24 -30.22
N ILE A 73 3.90 6.42 -30.43
CA ILE A 73 2.52 6.74 -30.06
C ILE A 73 2.18 6.11 -28.70
N GLY A 74 2.16 6.94 -27.64
CA GLY A 74 1.90 6.53 -26.27
C GLY A 74 0.43 6.16 -25.93
N ARG A 75 -0.32 5.60 -26.88
CA ARG A 75 -1.72 5.16 -26.72
C ARG A 75 -1.93 3.77 -27.34
N GLU A 76 -2.97 3.08 -26.89
CA GLU A 76 -3.36 1.77 -27.42
C GLU A 76 -3.82 1.90 -28.88
N LEU A 77 -3.14 1.21 -29.78
CA LEU A 77 -3.45 1.14 -31.21
C LEU A 77 -3.62 -0.34 -31.59
N GLU A 78 -4.68 -0.65 -32.32
CA GLU A 78 -4.94 -1.99 -32.84
C GLU A 78 -4.65 -2.02 -34.34
N PHE A 79 -3.63 -2.79 -34.74
CA PHE A 79 -3.25 -2.95 -36.13
C PHE A 79 -3.90 -4.20 -36.73
N ILE A 80 -4.57 -4.02 -37.87
CA ILE A 80 -5.08 -5.09 -38.72
C ILE A 80 -4.35 -4.98 -40.05
N VAL A 81 -3.78 -6.09 -40.48
CA VAL A 81 -2.85 -6.09 -41.60
C VAL A 81 -3.51 -6.65 -42.84
N LEU A 82 -3.45 -5.94 -43.97
CA LEU A 82 -3.91 -6.43 -45.26
C LEU A 82 -2.73 -7.12 -45.97
N THR A 83 -2.93 -8.36 -46.42
CA THR A 83 -1.84 -9.23 -46.91
C THR A 83 -2.16 -9.78 -48.30
N GLY A 84 -1.21 -9.75 -49.23
CA GLY A 84 -1.36 -10.38 -50.56
C GLY A 84 -1.12 -11.90 -50.54
N HIS A 85 -1.34 -12.56 -51.68
CA HIS A 85 -1.03 -13.98 -51.86
C HIS A 85 0.47 -14.27 -51.65
N GLY A 86 0.82 -15.08 -50.64
CA GLY A 86 2.06 -15.87 -50.69
C GLY A 86 3.14 -15.66 -49.62
N SER A 87 2.87 -15.20 -48.40
CA SER A 87 3.86 -15.38 -47.31
C SER A 87 3.25 -15.42 -45.92
N GLN A 88 2.89 -16.62 -45.45
CA GLN A 88 2.51 -16.86 -44.05
C GLN A 88 3.54 -16.29 -43.07
N GLU A 89 4.83 -16.31 -43.44
CA GLU A 89 5.93 -15.74 -42.64
C GLU A 89 5.73 -14.24 -42.35
N VAL A 90 5.30 -13.44 -43.33
CA VAL A 90 5.16 -12.00 -43.13
C VAL A 90 3.93 -11.66 -42.27
N ALA A 91 2.85 -12.45 -42.37
CA ALA A 91 1.72 -12.34 -41.46
C ALA A 91 2.13 -12.69 -40.02
N ILE A 92 2.96 -13.74 -39.84
CA ILE A 92 3.51 -14.12 -38.53
C ILE A 92 4.39 -13.00 -37.97
N ASP A 93 5.25 -12.39 -38.78
CA ASP A 93 6.10 -11.28 -38.34
C ASP A 93 5.28 -10.05 -37.94
N ALA A 94 4.18 -9.77 -38.65
CA ALA A 94 3.26 -8.72 -38.27
C ALA A 94 2.61 -8.96 -36.90
N LEU A 95 2.15 -10.18 -36.62
CA LEU A 95 1.59 -10.55 -35.32
C LEU A 95 2.64 -10.44 -34.20
N ARG A 96 3.90 -10.84 -34.47
CA ARG A 96 5.01 -10.69 -33.51
C ARG A 96 5.34 -9.24 -33.19
N LEU A 97 5.17 -8.36 -34.17
CA LEU A 97 5.30 -6.91 -34.00
C LEU A 97 4.04 -6.29 -33.37
N GLY A 98 3.03 -7.08 -32.98
CA GLY A 98 1.85 -6.59 -32.27
C GLY A 98 0.69 -6.17 -33.17
N ALA A 99 0.63 -6.64 -34.41
CA ALA A 99 -0.64 -6.69 -35.13
C ALA A 99 -1.63 -7.64 -34.43
N GLN A 100 -2.88 -7.23 -34.39
CA GLN A 100 -3.96 -7.96 -33.74
C GLN A 100 -4.61 -9.00 -34.66
N ASP A 101 -4.61 -8.74 -35.97
CA ASP A 101 -5.09 -9.69 -36.98
C ASP A 101 -4.54 -9.36 -38.37
N PHE A 102 -4.82 -10.25 -39.33
CA PHE A 102 -4.56 -10.00 -40.74
C PHE A 102 -5.75 -10.42 -41.63
N ILE A 103 -5.85 -9.82 -42.81
CA ILE A 103 -6.88 -10.10 -43.82
C ILE A 103 -6.17 -10.35 -45.15
N GLU A 104 -6.54 -11.43 -45.83
CA GLU A 104 -6.00 -11.75 -47.16
C GLU A 104 -6.70 -10.90 -48.25
N LYS A 105 -5.90 -10.41 -49.21
CA LYS A 105 -6.37 -9.78 -50.46
C LYS A 105 -6.71 -10.89 -51.49
N PRO A 106 -7.82 -10.77 -52.24
CA PRO A 106 -8.75 -9.63 -52.30
C PRO A 106 -9.60 -9.51 -51.02
N VAL A 107 -9.76 -8.28 -50.54
CA VAL A 107 -10.34 -7.99 -49.22
C VAL A 107 -11.82 -8.37 -49.19
N ASN A 108 -12.17 -9.32 -48.33
CA ASN A 108 -13.58 -9.62 -48.05
C ASN A 108 -14.14 -8.59 -47.05
N LEU A 109 -14.91 -7.63 -47.54
CA LEU A 109 -15.48 -6.54 -46.73
C LEU A 109 -16.31 -7.01 -45.54
N LYS A 110 -17.02 -8.16 -45.64
CA LYS A 110 -17.76 -8.73 -44.50
C LYS A 110 -16.81 -9.27 -43.43
N HIS A 111 -15.74 -9.94 -43.84
CA HIS A 111 -14.72 -10.42 -42.92
C HIS A 111 -13.99 -9.24 -42.25
N LEU A 112 -13.61 -8.23 -43.02
CA LEU A 112 -12.99 -7.01 -42.52
C LEU A 112 -13.83 -6.34 -41.42
N LEU A 113 -15.13 -6.20 -41.65
CA LEU A 113 -16.04 -5.65 -40.65
C LEU A 113 -16.02 -6.45 -39.33
N HIS A 114 -16.00 -7.78 -39.40
CA HIS A 114 -15.93 -8.61 -38.19
C HIS A 114 -14.61 -8.41 -37.43
N VAL A 115 -13.48 -8.27 -38.13
CA VAL A 115 -12.17 -8.03 -37.52
C VAL A 115 -12.12 -6.64 -36.88
N VAL A 116 -12.66 -5.62 -37.55
CA VAL A 116 -12.78 -4.25 -37.00
C VAL A 116 -13.64 -4.24 -35.74
N GLN A 117 -14.83 -4.82 -35.78
CA GLN A 117 -15.74 -4.90 -34.61
C GLN A 117 -15.11 -5.61 -33.41
N ARG A 118 -14.31 -6.66 -33.68
CA ARG A 118 -13.57 -7.37 -32.63
C ARG A 118 -12.50 -6.47 -32.00
N SER A 119 -11.79 -5.70 -32.82
CA SER A 119 -10.74 -4.78 -32.37
C SER A 119 -11.31 -3.63 -31.55
N GLU A 120 -12.46 -3.06 -31.94
CA GLU A 120 -13.18 -2.07 -31.13
C GLU A 120 -13.54 -2.60 -29.74
N ARG A 121 -14.09 -3.82 -29.67
CA ARG A 121 -14.44 -4.45 -28.39
C ARG A 121 -13.20 -4.60 -27.50
N LEU A 122 -12.06 -4.97 -28.08
CA LEU A 122 -10.81 -5.10 -27.35
C LEU A 122 -10.34 -3.76 -26.79
N ILE A 123 -10.39 -2.68 -27.59
CA ILE A 123 -10.04 -1.33 -27.14
C ILE A 123 -10.95 -0.86 -26.01
N GLN A 124 -12.26 -1.11 -26.12
CA GLN A 124 -13.23 -0.78 -25.08
C GLN A 124 -12.92 -1.49 -23.76
N LEU A 125 -12.61 -2.80 -23.82
CA LEU A 125 -12.23 -3.59 -22.64
C LEU A 125 -10.95 -3.06 -21.99
N LYS A 126 -9.89 -2.83 -22.78
CA LYS A 126 -8.63 -2.26 -22.29
C LYS A 126 -8.83 -0.89 -21.65
N CYS A 127 -9.66 -0.04 -22.25
CA CYS A 127 -9.96 1.29 -21.72
C CYS A 127 -10.72 1.20 -20.38
N ALA A 128 -11.73 0.34 -20.29
CA ALA A 128 -12.49 0.11 -19.07
C ALA A 128 -11.60 -0.45 -17.94
N GLU A 129 -10.75 -1.43 -18.27
CA GLU A 129 -9.78 -2.00 -17.33
C GLU A 129 -8.80 -0.93 -16.82
N ARG A 130 -8.25 -0.11 -17.72
CA ARG A 130 -7.32 0.97 -17.34
C ARG A 130 -7.97 1.98 -16.41
N LEU A 131 -9.23 2.37 -16.66
CA LEU A 131 -9.97 3.28 -15.80
C LEU A 131 -10.23 2.65 -14.43
N SER A 132 -10.67 1.39 -14.40
CA SER A 132 -10.89 0.65 -13.16
C SER A 132 -9.61 0.53 -12.34
N ARG A 133 -8.49 0.15 -12.98
CA ARG A 133 -7.17 0.05 -12.36
C ARG A 133 -6.73 1.38 -11.75
N LYS A 134 -6.90 2.50 -12.47
CA LYS A 134 -6.58 3.84 -11.93
C LYS A 134 -7.40 4.16 -10.69
N SER A 135 -8.70 3.87 -10.69
CA SER A 135 -9.57 4.09 -9.53
C SER A 135 -9.15 3.22 -8.33
N LEU A 136 -8.80 1.96 -8.58
CA LEU A 136 -8.40 1.03 -7.53
C LEU A 136 -7.08 1.46 -6.87
N VAL A 137 -6.10 1.91 -7.66
CA VAL A 137 -4.83 2.44 -7.14
C VAL A 137 -5.09 3.65 -6.24
N ALA A 138 -5.91 4.60 -6.68
CA ALA A 138 -6.26 5.77 -5.87
C ALA A 138 -6.98 5.40 -4.57
N GLU A 139 -7.87 4.40 -4.60
CA GLU A 139 -8.55 3.91 -3.40
C GLU A 139 -7.57 3.26 -2.41
N VAL A 140 -6.65 2.43 -2.89
CA VAL A 140 -5.62 1.78 -2.06
C VAL A 140 -4.72 2.83 -1.41
N GLU A 141 -4.29 3.85 -2.15
CA GLU A 141 -3.48 4.95 -1.62
C GLU A 141 -4.23 5.71 -0.52
N SER A 142 -5.49 6.07 -0.78
CA SER A 142 -6.34 6.77 0.19
C SER A 142 -6.54 5.96 1.47
N LYS A 143 -6.88 4.67 1.36
CA LYS A 143 -7.02 3.77 2.51
C LYS A 143 -5.72 3.56 3.27
N THR A 144 -4.59 3.53 2.59
CA THR A 144 -3.28 3.39 3.23
C THR A 144 -2.98 4.60 4.12
N VAL A 145 -3.32 5.81 3.67
CA VAL A 145 -3.17 7.03 4.47
C VAL A 145 -4.10 7.01 5.68
N GLU A 146 -5.36 6.63 5.50
CA GLU A 146 -6.35 6.53 6.58
C GLU A 146 -5.91 5.54 7.67
N VAL A 147 -5.49 4.34 7.27
CA VAL A 147 -5.01 3.30 8.20
C VAL A 147 -3.82 3.79 9.01
N ARG A 148 -2.84 4.45 8.38
CA ARG A 148 -1.68 5.03 9.09
C ARG A 148 -2.10 6.10 10.10
N SER A 149 -3.04 6.97 9.72
CA SER A 149 -3.56 7.99 10.63
C SER A 149 -4.24 7.35 11.84
N LEU A 150 -5.08 6.33 11.62
CA LEU A 150 -5.77 5.62 12.69
C LEU A 150 -4.79 4.90 13.64
N TYR A 151 -3.74 4.27 13.09
CA TYR A 151 -2.70 3.64 13.91
C TYR A 151 -1.96 4.65 14.80
N ASN A 152 -1.57 5.81 14.25
CA ASN A 152 -0.90 6.85 15.03
C ASN A 152 -1.82 7.40 16.14
N SER A 153 -3.09 7.65 15.83
CA SER A 153 -4.06 8.09 16.85
C SER A 153 -4.28 7.04 17.93
N LEU A 154 -4.31 5.75 17.57
CA LEU A 154 -4.41 4.66 18.52
C LEU A 154 -3.17 4.57 19.42
N GLU A 155 -1.97 4.73 18.86
CA GLU A 155 -0.72 4.73 19.61
C GLU A 155 -0.68 5.89 20.62
N THR A 156 -0.96 7.12 20.19
CA THR A 156 -1.05 8.28 21.09
C THR A 156 -2.10 8.08 22.19
N ALA A 157 -3.31 7.64 21.85
CA ALA A 157 -4.36 7.40 22.84
C ALA A 157 -3.99 6.30 23.83
N TYR A 158 -3.26 5.27 23.37
CA TYR A 158 -2.77 4.20 24.22
C TYR A 158 -1.71 4.71 25.21
N GLU A 159 -0.72 5.48 24.74
CA GLU A 159 0.30 6.10 25.60
C GLU A 159 -0.32 7.06 26.62
N GLU A 160 -1.26 7.91 26.19
CA GLU A 160 -1.98 8.82 27.07
C GLU A 160 -2.76 8.07 28.15
N ALA A 161 -3.46 6.99 27.78
CA ALA A 161 -4.20 6.17 28.73
C ALA A 161 -3.30 5.51 29.77
N LEU A 162 -2.13 4.99 29.37
CA LEU A 162 -1.16 4.41 30.32
C LEU A 162 -0.58 5.47 31.27
N ASN A 163 -0.23 6.64 30.75
CA ASN A 163 0.28 7.74 31.58
C ASN A 163 -0.78 8.23 32.58
N LEU A 164 -2.03 8.39 32.16
CA LEU A 164 -3.13 8.77 33.07
C LEU A 164 -3.36 7.72 34.16
N LEU A 165 -3.19 6.44 33.84
CA LEU A 165 -3.33 5.35 34.81
C LEU A 165 -2.19 5.35 35.83
N ALA A 166 -0.97 5.67 35.38
CA ALA A 166 0.17 5.87 36.27
C ALA A 166 -0.05 7.11 37.17
N ASP A 167 -0.44 8.26 36.60
CA ASP A 167 -0.74 9.48 37.32
C ASP A 167 -1.86 9.28 38.37
N ALA A 168 -2.90 8.50 38.03
CA ALA A 168 -3.99 8.21 38.95
C ALA A 168 -3.55 7.40 40.18
N ALA A 169 -2.56 6.52 40.03
CA ALA A 169 -1.99 5.77 41.15
C ALA A 169 -1.12 6.66 42.05
N GLU A 170 -0.43 7.64 41.46
CA GLU A 170 0.37 8.64 42.18
C GLU A 170 -0.46 9.81 42.72
N TYR A 171 -1.72 9.99 42.35
CA TYR A 171 -2.54 11.13 42.82
C TYR A 171 -2.64 11.23 44.36
N LYS A 172 -2.51 10.09 45.05
CA LYS A 172 -2.48 10.02 46.52
C LYS A 172 -1.08 10.21 47.12
N ASP A 173 -0.05 10.31 46.30
CA ASP A 173 1.35 10.48 46.69
C ASP A 173 1.77 11.93 46.33
N PRO A 174 2.52 12.65 47.19
CA PRO A 174 3.05 13.96 46.84
C PRO A 174 4.04 13.98 45.65
N GLU A 175 4.39 12.82 45.07
CA GLU A 175 5.15 12.76 43.83
C GLU A 175 4.34 13.27 42.63
N THR A 176 5.01 14.04 41.76
CA THR A 176 4.37 14.71 40.62
C THR A 176 4.46 13.82 39.39
N GLY A 177 3.49 13.86 38.45
CA GLY A 177 3.55 13.11 37.18
C GLY A 177 4.79 13.38 36.30
N ALA A 178 5.60 14.40 36.62
CA ALA A 178 6.93 14.58 36.04
C ALA A 178 7.92 13.48 36.45
N HIS A 179 7.73 12.84 37.61
CA HIS A 179 8.51 11.70 38.11
C HIS A 179 8.30 10.47 37.22
N ILE A 180 7.04 10.08 36.99
CA ILE A 180 6.59 8.99 36.11
C ILE A 180 7.27 9.05 34.75
N LYS A 181 7.22 10.22 34.09
CA LYS A 181 7.85 10.42 32.77
C LYS A 181 9.37 10.23 32.80
N ARG A 182 10.03 10.64 33.89
CA ARG A 182 11.48 10.45 34.05
C ARG A 182 11.83 8.97 34.24
N ILE A 183 11.05 8.21 35.01
CA ILE A 183 11.25 6.76 35.18
C ILE A 183 11.23 6.06 33.83
N GLY A 184 10.21 6.33 33.00
CA GLY A 184 10.13 5.75 31.65
C GLY A 184 11.37 6.09 30.81
N SER A 185 11.74 7.37 30.77
CA SER A 185 12.90 7.86 30.00
C SER A 185 14.22 7.22 30.46
N TYR A 186 14.46 7.14 31.78
CA TYR A 186 15.66 6.51 32.34
C TYR A 186 15.70 5.01 32.05
N SER A 187 14.57 4.33 32.18
CA SER A 187 14.47 2.89 31.88
C SER A 187 14.81 2.60 30.43
N ARG A 188 14.35 3.44 29.50
CA ARG A 188 14.72 3.36 28.09
C ARG A 188 16.22 3.58 27.86
N LEU A 189 16.80 4.61 28.47
CA LEU A 189 18.24 4.88 28.33
C LEU A 189 19.09 3.74 28.88
N MET A 190 18.69 3.13 29.99
CA MET A 190 19.35 1.94 30.55
C MET A 190 19.22 0.73 29.61
N ALA A 191 18.04 0.48 29.06
CA ALA A 191 17.81 -0.59 28.09
C ALA A 191 18.64 -0.39 26.80
N MET A 192 18.72 0.85 26.32
CA MET A 192 19.54 1.23 25.16
C MET A 192 21.04 0.98 25.44
N ALA A 193 21.56 1.45 26.57
CA ALA A 193 22.94 1.23 26.97
C ALA A 193 23.27 -0.26 27.15
N SER A 194 22.27 -1.07 27.52
CA SER A 194 22.38 -2.53 27.65
C SER A 194 22.22 -3.30 26.33
N GLY A 195 22.08 -2.60 25.20
CA GLY A 195 22.00 -3.21 23.86
C GLY A 195 20.63 -3.80 23.50
N TRP A 196 19.54 -3.40 24.17
CA TRP A 196 18.21 -3.90 23.83
C TRP A 196 17.76 -3.42 22.42
N PRO A 197 16.96 -4.22 21.68
CA PRO A 197 16.34 -3.75 20.44
C PRO A 197 15.39 -2.56 20.68
N SER A 198 15.33 -1.61 19.73
CA SER A 198 14.49 -0.40 19.83
C SER A 198 13.03 -0.71 20.22
N ALA A 199 12.43 -1.76 19.64
CA ALA A 199 11.07 -2.18 19.98
C ALA A 199 10.89 -2.54 21.47
N ARG A 200 11.89 -3.16 22.11
CA ARG A 200 11.85 -3.45 23.56
C ARG A 200 12.13 -2.22 24.41
N GLN A 201 12.92 -1.27 23.91
CA GLN A 201 13.17 -0.01 24.59
C GLN A 201 11.89 0.82 24.74
N SER A 202 11.06 0.91 23.70
CA SER A 202 9.76 1.59 23.78
C SER A 202 8.79 0.89 24.72
N ILE A 203 8.81 -0.44 24.77
CA ILE A 203 7.95 -1.21 25.70
C ILE A 203 8.30 -0.88 27.16
N ILE A 204 9.58 -0.88 27.53
CA ILE A 204 9.98 -0.57 28.92
C ILE A 204 9.77 0.90 29.28
N GLU A 205 9.91 1.82 28.31
CA GLU A 205 9.61 3.25 28.48
C GLU A 205 8.16 3.48 28.93
N LEU A 206 7.21 2.74 28.32
CA LEU A 206 5.79 2.82 28.63
C LEU A 206 5.38 1.98 29.83
N ALA A 207 6.09 0.88 30.11
CA ALA A 207 5.74 -0.05 31.18
C ALA A 207 6.27 0.37 32.56
N ALA A 208 7.51 0.85 32.64
CA ALA A 208 8.16 1.22 33.90
C ALA A 208 7.38 2.27 34.73
N PRO A 209 6.72 3.27 34.14
CA PRO A 209 5.98 4.24 34.92
C PRO A 209 4.79 3.64 35.70
N LEU A 210 4.31 2.44 35.33
CA LEU A 210 3.22 1.74 36.02
C LEU A 210 3.68 0.94 37.25
N HIS A 211 4.96 1.00 37.64
CA HIS A 211 5.53 0.23 38.75
C HIS A 211 4.72 0.36 40.06
N ASP A 212 4.18 1.54 40.34
CA ASP A 212 3.48 1.87 41.57
C ASP A 212 1.94 1.84 41.47
N VAL A 213 1.38 1.29 40.37
CA VAL A 213 -0.08 1.24 40.16
C VAL A 213 -0.85 0.60 41.33
N GLY A 214 -0.20 -0.31 42.06
CA GLY A 214 -0.79 -0.99 43.20
C GLY A 214 -1.02 -0.09 44.43
N LYS A 215 -0.42 1.10 44.50
CA LYS A 215 -0.65 2.07 45.59
C LYS A 215 -2.12 2.49 45.70
N ILE A 216 -2.91 2.32 44.62
CA ILE A 216 -4.36 2.54 44.64
C ILE A 216 -5.09 1.72 45.72
N GLY A 217 -4.55 0.54 46.06
CA GLY A 217 -5.08 -0.34 47.09
C GLY A 217 -4.48 -0.13 48.49
N THR A 218 -3.53 0.80 48.65
CA THR A 218 -2.92 1.12 49.95
C THR A 218 -3.82 2.07 50.74
N PRO A 219 -4.13 1.79 52.03
CA PRO A 219 -4.92 2.68 52.87
C PRO A 219 -4.27 4.06 53.05
N ASP A 220 -5.06 5.12 52.97
CA ASP A 220 -4.59 6.51 53.12
C ASP A 220 -3.88 6.76 54.46
N THR A 221 -4.30 6.08 55.53
CA THR A 221 -3.65 6.17 56.85
C THR A 221 -2.20 5.69 56.85
N VAL A 222 -1.83 4.83 55.90
CA VAL A 222 -0.46 4.34 55.71
C VAL A 222 0.25 5.18 54.63
N LEU A 223 -0.40 5.42 53.49
CA LEU A 223 0.18 6.12 52.35
C LEU A 223 0.51 7.58 52.63
N LEU A 224 -0.38 8.30 53.35
CA LEU A 224 -0.25 9.73 53.65
C LEU A 224 0.33 10.01 55.04
N LYS A 225 0.85 8.99 55.75
CA LYS A 225 1.34 9.16 57.12
C LYS A 225 2.52 10.15 57.17
N PRO A 226 2.43 11.26 57.92
CA PRO A 226 3.55 12.16 58.08
C PRO A 226 4.57 11.56 59.05
N GLY A 227 5.65 10.98 58.51
CA GLY A 227 6.76 10.42 59.28
C GLY A 227 7.12 9.00 58.88
N LYS A 228 7.90 8.32 59.73
CA LYS A 228 8.30 6.93 59.47
C LYS A 228 7.13 5.97 59.73
N LEU A 229 6.98 5.01 58.82
CA LEU A 229 6.08 3.86 59.03
C LEU A 229 6.66 2.96 60.13
N ASP A 230 5.77 2.43 60.97
CA ASP A 230 6.12 1.33 61.86
C ASP A 230 6.19 0.00 61.07
N THR A 231 6.53 -1.09 61.76
CA THR A 231 6.68 -2.40 61.12
C THR A 231 5.40 -2.91 60.47
N ASN A 232 4.23 -2.71 61.09
CA ASN A 232 2.95 -3.18 60.57
C ASN A 232 2.50 -2.33 59.37
N GLU A 233 2.64 -1.01 59.49
CA GLU A 233 2.34 -0.07 58.40
C GLU A 233 3.25 -0.32 57.20
N PHE A 234 4.54 -0.61 57.44
CA PHE A 234 5.47 -0.97 56.37
C PHE A 234 5.07 -2.30 55.71
N MET A 235 4.59 -3.30 56.48
CA MET A 235 4.04 -4.54 55.91
C MET A 235 2.82 -4.27 55.01
N VAL A 236 1.96 -3.33 55.37
CA VAL A 236 0.84 -2.90 54.52
C VAL A 236 1.34 -2.19 53.27
N MET A 237 2.30 -1.26 53.40
CA MET A 237 2.87 -0.52 52.27
C MET A 237 3.47 -1.46 51.22
N LYS A 238 4.18 -2.52 51.62
CA LYS A 238 4.78 -3.50 50.68
C LYS A 238 3.76 -4.21 49.79
N GLN A 239 2.49 -4.27 50.19
CA GLN A 239 1.43 -4.96 49.43
C GLN A 239 1.13 -4.29 48.08
N HIS A 240 1.54 -3.04 47.85
CA HIS A 240 1.33 -2.38 46.55
C HIS A 240 1.96 -3.19 45.40
N THR A 241 3.11 -3.85 45.62
CA THR A 241 3.75 -4.71 44.61
C THR A 241 2.84 -5.88 44.20
N GLU A 242 2.23 -6.57 45.16
CA GLU A 242 1.28 -7.66 44.88
C GLU A 242 -0.05 -7.18 44.28
N ILE A 243 -0.53 -6.01 44.72
CA ILE A 243 -1.75 -5.41 44.18
C ILE A 243 -1.53 -5.01 42.72
N GLY A 244 -0.39 -4.38 42.42
CA GLY A 244 0.04 -4.05 41.06
C GLY A 244 0.10 -5.29 40.17
N HIS A 245 0.73 -6.37 40.64
CA HIS A 245 0.73 -7.66 39.97
C HIS A 245 -0.69 -8.18 39.68
N LYS A 246 -1.58 -8.17 40.68
CA LYS A 246 -2.97 -8.64 40.54
C LYS A 246 -3.81 -7.81 39.54
N ILE A 247 -3.46 -6.54 39.35
CA ILE A 247 -4.11 -5.65 38.39
C ILE A 247 -3.58 -5.94 36.97
N LEU A 248 -2.26 -5.95 36.81
CA LEU A 248 -1.60 -5.96 35.49
C LEU A 248 -1.52 -7.35 34.86
N SER A 249 -1.33 -8.41 35.65
CA SER A 249 -1.22 -9.80 35.16
C SER A 249 -2.48 -10.33 34.45
N ARG A 250 -3.60 -9.59 34.52
CA ARG A 250 -4.85 -9.91 33.82
C ARG A 250 -4.78 -9.66 32.31
N SER A 251 -3.81 -8.86 31.86
CA SER A 251 -3.66 -8.49 30.45
C SER A 251 -2.62 -9.33 29.74
N SER A 252 -2.88 -9.68 28.49
CA SER A 252 -1.92 -10.33 27.60
C SER A 252 -1.08 -9.33 26.78
N ALA A 253 -1.39 -8.03 26.86
CA ALA A 253 -0.66 -7.00 26.13
C ALA A 253 0.80 -6.94 26.59
N THR A 254 1.74 -6.91 25.64
CA THR A 254 3.18 -6.98 25.94
C THR A 254 3.64 -5.90 26.91
N VAL A 255 3.20 -4.65 26.73
CA VAL A 255 3.53 -3.53 27.64
C VAL A 255 3.03 -3.80 29.05
N LEU A 256 1.80 -4.31 29.20
CA LEU A 256 1.22 -4.60 30.52
C LEU A 256 1.86 -5.81 31.19
N ARG A 257 2.39 -6.78 30.43
CA ARG A 257 3.21 -7.88 30.97
C ARG A 257 4.57 -7.40 31.47
N TYR A 258 5.19 -6.43 30.79
CA TYR A 258 6.40 -5.79 31.30
C TYR A 258 6.09 -5.01 32.57
N ALA A 259 5.00 -4.24 32.56
CA ALA A 259 4.57 -3.46 33.72
C ALA A 259 4.27 -4.37 34.92
N ASP A 260 3.65 -5.53 34.68
CA ASP A 260 3.38 -6.55 35.70
C ASP A 260 4.66 -7.02 36.40
N ASN A 261 5.67 -7.44 35.61
CA ASN A 261 6.97 -7.85 36.15
C ASN A 261 7.62 -6.73 36.97
N ILE A 262 7.59 -5.50 36.46
CA ILE A 262 8.18 -4.34 37.13
C ILE A 262 7.44 -4.04 38.43
N ALA A 263 6.11 -3.91 38.40
CA ALA A 263 5.30 -3.65 39.58
C ALA A 263 5.52 -4.71 40.67
N TRP A 264 5.68 -5.97 40.28
CA TRP A 264 5.87 -7.06 41.23
C TRP A 264 7.30 -7.18 41.79
N ALA A 265 8.31 -6.67 41.09
CA ALA A 265 9.72 -6.92 41.42
C ALA A 265 10.60 -5.68 41.62
N HIS A 266 10.10 -4.46 41.41
CA HIS A 266 10.93 -3.24 41.45
C HIS A 266 11.55 -2.91 42.82
N HIS A 267 11.07 -3.54 43.90
CA HIS A 267 11.65 -3.46 45.24
C HIS A 267 12.48 -4.70 45.64
N GLU A 268 12.67 -5.65 44.72
CA GLU A 268 13.63 -6.73 44.91
C GLU A 268 15.05 -6.16 44.93
N ARG A 269 15.95 -6.88 45.60
CA ARG A 269 17.35 -6.49 45.72
C ARG A 269 18.22 -7.63 45.25
N TRP A 270 19.29 -7.31 44.54
CA TRP A 270 20.21 -8.29 43.95
C TRP A 270 20.73 -9.33 44.96
N ASP A 271 20.86 -8.96 46.24
CA ASP A 271 21.32 -9.83 47.33
C ASP A 271 20.23 -10.75 47.92
N GLY A 272 18.96 -10.58 47.53
CA GLY A 272 17.81 -11.30 48.06
C GLY A 272 17.14 -10.63 49.27
N SER A 273 17.60 -9.45 49.71
CA SER A 273 17.04 -8.73 50.86
C SER A 273 15.79 -7.89 50.56
N GLY A 274 15.32 -7.93 49.31
CA GLY A 274 14.17 -7.18 48.83
C GLY A 274 12.80 -7.82 49.14
N TYR A 275 11.76 -7.30 48.51
CA TYR A 275 10.38 -7.78 48.64
C TYR A 275 9.62 -7.63 47.31
N PRO A 276 8.50 -8.33 47.09
CA PRO A 276 7.76 -9.20 48.03
C PRO A 276 8.25 -10.65 48.11
N ARG A 277 9.07 -11.12 47.17
CA ARG A 277 9.45 -12.53 47.03
C ARG A 277 10.88 -12.84 47.49
N GLY A 278 11.74 -11.83 47.62
CA GLY A 278 13.13 -12.02 48.02
C GLY A 278 13.95 -12.67 46.91
N LEU A 279 13.67 -12.31 45.65
CA LEU A 279 14.37 -12.83 44.48
C LEU A 279 15.83 -12.41 44.49
N LYS A 280 16.72 -13.26 43.97
CA LYS A 280 18.16 -13.02 43.99
C LYS A 280 18.79 -13.10 42.59
N GLY A 281 19.69 -12.17 42.30
CA GLY A 281 20.43 -12.16 41.04
C GLY A 281 19.50 -12.17 39.82
N ASP A 282 19.75 -13.10 38.90
CA ASP A 282 19.03 -13.25 37.64
C ASP A 282 17.59 -13.80 37.80
N GLU A 283 17.13 -14.08 39.01
CA GLU A 283 15.71 -14.35 39.28
C GLU A 283 14.86 -13.07 39.18
N ILE A 284 15.48 -11.90 39.31
CA ILE A 284 14.83 -10.59 39.17
C ILE A 284 14.60 -10.32 37.66
N PRO A 285 13.36 -10.11 37.20
CA PRO A 285 13.02 -9.96 35.78
C PRO A 285 13.59 -8.72 35.09
#